data_AF-A0A8S3WS30-F1
#
_entry.id   AF-A0A8S3WS30-F1
#
_cell.length_a   1.000
_cell.length_b   1.000
_cell.length_c   1.000
_cell.angle_alpha   90.00
_cell.angle_beta   90.00
_cell.angle_gamma   90.00
#
_symmetry.space_group_name_H-M   'P 1'
#
loop_
_entity.id
_entity.type
_entity.pdbx_description
1 polymer ?
#
loop_
_entity_poly.entity_id
_entity_poly.type
_entity_poly.pdbx_seq_one_letter_code
_entity_poly.pdbx_strand_id
1 'polypeptide(L)'
;MEEIKNMLKVMQEEIRQQKVDMQDMKEDIKNTINSNINEKFKCLETKNELLEQKLETQTIKINNLERTIRKKKLLIFGVSEDEKSYWDLEEMVIDIINNVINIKCDSNGIECVRRLGKREKKSDPSL
;
A
#
# COMPACT_ATOMS: atom_id res chain seq x y z
N MET A 1 -27.78 76.12 0.41
CA MET A 1 -28.68 75.20 -0.34
C MET A 1 -27.95 74.49 -1.47
N GLU A 2 -27.25 75.22 -2.35
CA GLU A 2 -26.55 74.60 -3.49
C GLU A 2 -25.34 73.72 -3.09
N GLU A 3 -24.58 74.12 -2.06
CA GLU A 3 -23.49 73.29 -1.51
C GLU A 3 -23.99 71.97 -0.91
N ILE A 4 -25.10 72.01 -0.16
CA ILE A 4 -25.73 70.82 0.42
C ILE A 4 -26.19 69.87 -0.69
N LYS A 5 -26.74 70.41 -1.78
CA LYS A 5 -27.20 69.64 -2.95
C LYS A 5 -26.03 69.00 -3.71
N ASN A 6 -24.91 69.70 -3.86
CA ASN A 6 -23.70 69.14 -4.45
C ASN A 6 -23.09 68.05 -3.56
N MET A 7 -23.07 68.26 -2.24
CA MET A 7 -22.58 67.28 -1.27
C MET A 7 -23.42 65.99 -1.31
N LEU A 8 -24.75 66.11 -1.42
CA LEU A 8 -25.65 64.95 -1.59
C LEU A 8 -25.45 64.21 -2.91
N LYS A 9 -25.17 64.91 -4.01
CA LYS A 9 -24.84 64.28 -5.30
C LYS A 9 -23.54 63.48 -5.24
N VAL A 10 -22.51 64.03 -4.60
CA VAL A 10 -21.22 63.34 -4.41
C VAL A 10 -21.43 62.09 -3.57
N MET A 11 -22.16 62.20 -2.46
CA MET A 11 -22.51 61.05 -1.61
C MET A 11 -23.28 59.96 -2.38
N GLN A 12 -24.21 60.34 -3.25
CA GLN A 12 -24.93 59.38 -4.09
C GLN A 12 -24.00 58.63 -5.05
N GLU A 13 -23.05 59.33 -5.67
CA GLU A 13 -22.11 58.69 -6.60
C GLU A 13 -21.09 57.82 -5.86
N GLU A 14 -20.61 58.23 -4.68
CA GLU A 14 -19.75 57.41 -3.83
C GLU A 14 -20.45 56.12 -3.36
N ILE A 15 -21.72 56.21 -2.97
CA ILE A 15 -22.54 55.02 -2.61
C ILE A 15 -22.71 54.11 -3.83
N ARG A 16 -22.91 54.70 -5.02
CA ARG A 16 -23.05 53.94 -6.27
C ARG A 16 -21.76 53.21 -6.61
N GLN A 17 -20.62 53.88 -6.48
CA GLN A 17 -19.30 53.30 -6.71
C GLN A 17 -18.99 52.20 -5.70
N GLN A 18 -19.21 52.44 -4.40
CA GLN A 18 -19.02 51.41 -3.36
C GLN A 18 -19.86 50.15 -3.63
N LYS A 19 -21.07 50.30 -4.17
CA LYS A 19 -21.92 49.15 -4.50
C LYS A 19 -21.35 48.32 -5.66
N VAL A 20 -20.75 48.97 -6.65
CA VAL A 20 -20.05 48.32 -7.76
C VAL A 20 -18.80 47.61 -7.24
N ASP A 21 -17.93 48.32 -6.51
CA ASP A 21 -16.69 47.76 -5.95
C ASP A 21 -16.97 46.54 -5.06
N MET A 22 -18.07 46.57 -4.30
CA MET A 22 -18.49 45.45 -3.46
C MET A 22 -19.00 44.25 -4.27
N GLN A 23 -19.63 44.47 -5.42
CA GLN A 23 -20.02 43.39 -6.33
C GLN A 23 -18.79 42.75 -6.98
N ASP A 24 -17.84 43.57 -7.45
CA ASP A 24 -16.61 43.10 -8.08
C ASP A 24 -15.78 42.30 -7.09
N MET A 25 -15.59 42.81 -5.88
CA MET A 25 -14.86 42.10 -4.82
C MET A 25 -15.53 40.77 -4.46
N LYS A 26 -16.87 40.69 -4.46
CA LYS A 26 -17.58 39.44 -4.22
C LYS A 26 -17.29 38.41 -5.31
N GLU A 27 -17.29 38.82 -6.57
CA GLU A 27 -17.03 37.92 -7.70
C GLU A 27 -15.56 37.48 -7.72
N ASP A 28 -14.63 38.38 -7.42
CA ASP A 28 -13.20 38.07 -7.31
C ASP A 28 -12.90 37.07 -6.19
N ILE A 29 -13.49 37.26 -5.01
CA ILE A 29 -13.37 36.31 -3.90
C ILE A 29 -13.90 34.94 -4.31
N LYS A 30 -15.09 34.90 -4.92
CA LYS A 30 -15.71 33.65 -5.38
C LYS A 30 -14.85 32.94 -6.42
N ASN A 31 -14.32 33.66 -7.40
CA ASN A 31 -13.46 33.11 -8.44
C ASN A 31 -12.13 32.61 -7.88
N THR A 32 -11.52 33.38 -6.98
CA THR A 32 -10.27 33.00 -6.31
C THR A 32 -10.43 31.74 -5.49
N ILE A 33 -11.51 31.66 -4.70
CA ILE A 33 -11.83 30.47 -3.89
C ILE A 33 -12.06 29.26 -4.80
N ASN A 34 -12.90 29.40 -5.83
CA ASN A 34 -13.20 28.30 -6.75
C ASN A 34 -11.97 27.81 -7.51
N SER A 35 -11.11 28.72 -7.98
CA SER A 35 -9.87 28.36 -8.67
C SER A 35 -8.92 27.61 -7.75
N ASN A 36 -8.71 28.11 -6.52
CA ASN A 36 -7.84 27.48 -5.54
C ASN A 36 -8.34 26.08 -5.14
N ILE A 37 -9.65 25.94 -4.95
CA ILE A 37 -10.29 24.66 -4.64
C ILE A 37 -10.10 23.68 -5.81
N ASN A 38 -10.38 24.10 -7.05
CA ASN A 38 -10.21 23.24 -8.22
C ASN A 38 -8.76 22.79 -8.41
N GLU A 39 -7.79 23.67 -8.22
CA GLU A 39 -6.37 23.32 -8.29
C GLU A 39 -5.98 22.29 -7.23
N LYS A 40 -6.45 22.47 -5.98
CA LYS A 40 -6.22 21.51 -4.91
C LYS A 40 -6.86 20.16 -5.21
N PHE A 41 -8.08 20.12 -5.73
CA PHE A 41 -8.73 18.88 -6.14
C PHE A 41 -7.96 18.16 -7.25
N LYS A 42 -7.53 18.88 -8.30
CA LYS A 42 -6.70 18.30 -9.37
C LYS A 42 -5.38 17.73 -8.84
N CYS A 43 -4.73 18.45 -7.92
CA CYS A 43 -3.52 17.99 -7.27
C CYS A 43 -3.74 16.72 -6.44
N LEU A 44 -4.87 16.63 -5.73
CA LEU A 44 -5.25 15.43 -4.98
C LEU A 44 -5.54 14.24 -5.91
N GLU A 45 -6.27 14.47 -7.00
CA GLU A 45 -6.59 13.44 -7.98
C GLU A 45 -5.32 12.86 -8.62
N THR A 46 -4.40 13.71 -9.06
CA THR A 46 -3.10 13.29 -9.62
C THR A 46 -2.28 12.49 -8.60
N LYS A 47 -2.28 12.91 -7.33
CA LYS A 47 -1.59 12.17 -6.26
C LYS A 47 -2.24 10.82 -5.98
N ASN A 48 -3.57 10.75 -6.06
CA ASN A 48 -4.30 9.50 -5.88
C ASN A 48 -3.97 8.50 -6.99
N GLU A 49 -4.01 8.92 -8.24
CA GLU A 49 -3.60 8.08 -9.38
C GLU A 49 -2.17 7.56 -9.23
N LEU A 50 -1.23 8.41 -8.82
CA LEU A 50 0.15 8.00 -8.57
C LEU A 50 0.27 6.97 -7.44
N LEU A 51 -0.53 7.10 -6.39
CA LEU A 51 -0.56 6.13 -5.29
C LEU A 51 -1.14 4.79 -5.73
N GLU A 52 -2.22 4.80 -6.51
CA GLU A 52 -2.81 3.59 -7.08
C GLU A 52 -1.82 2.83 -7.98
N GLN A 53 -1.11 3.54 -8.86
CA GLN A 53 -0.07 2.94 -9.70
C GLN A 53 1.08 2.32 -8.89
N LYS A 54 1.49 2.98 -7.80
CA LYS A 54 2.51 2.45 -6.88
C LYS A 54 2.02 1.20 -6.16
N LEU A 55 0.77 1.19 -5.70
CA LEU A 55 0.17 0.03 -5.05
C LEU A 55 0.08 -1.18 -5.98
N GLU A 56 -0.33 -0.98 -7.23
CA GLU A 56 -0.38 -2.05 -8.22
C GLU A 56 1.02 -2.61 -8.48
N THR A 57 2.00 -1.73 -8.69
CA THR A 57 3.39 -2.13 -8.90
C THR A 57 3.95 -2.92 -7.71
N GLN A 58 3.64 -2.49 -6.48
CA GLN A 58 4.06 -3.21 -5.27
C GLN A 58 3.38 -4.58 -5.17
N THR A 59 2.09 -4.67 -5.48
CA THR A 59 1.33 -5.92 -5.47
C THR A 59 1.92 -6.93 -6.45
N ILE A 60 2.23 -6.50 -7.67
CA ILE A 60 2.89 -7.34 -8.68
C ILE A 60 4.25 -7.83 -8.18
N LYS A 61 5.06 -6.94 -7.59
CA LYS A 61 6.38 -7.31 -7.04
C LYS A 61 6.27 -8.33 -5.91
N ILE A 62 5.34 -8.13 -4.97
CA ILE A 62 5.09 -9.06 -3.87
C ILE A 62 4.68 -10.43 -4.43
N ASN A 63 3.73 -10.47 -5.36
CA ASN A 63 3.29 -11.71 -5.99
C ASN A 63 4.45 -12.46 -6.67
N ASN A 64 5.34 -11.74 -7.35
CA ASN A 64 6.52 -12.34 -7.98
C ASN A 64 7.53 -12.87 -6.96
N LEU A 65 7.74 -12.15 -5.85
CA LEU A 65 8.58 -12.62 -4.74
C LEU A 65 7.99 -13.87 -4.10
N GLU A 66 6.69 -13.88 -3.79
CA GLU A 66 6.01 -15.06 -3.25
C GLU A 66 6.10 -16.27 -4.18
N ARG A 67 5.88 -16.08 -5.49
CA ARG A 67 6.04 -17.13 -6.49
C ARG A 67 7.46 -17.70 -6.49
N THR A 68 8.47 -16.84 -6.41
CA THR A 68 9.87 -17.26 -6.36
C THR A 68 10.18 -18.04 -5.10
N ILE A 69 9.66 -17.60 -3.96
CA ILE A 69 9.78 -18.31 -2.67
C ILE A 69 9.08 -19.67 -2.74
N ARG A 70 7.85 -19.74 -3.28
CA ARG A 70 7.12 -21.01 -3.44
C ARG A 70 7.87 -22.01 -4.33
N LYS A 71 8.52 -21.56 -5.41
CA LYS A 71 9.34 -22.44 -6.27
C LYS A 71 10.53 -23.08 -5.53
N LYS A 72 11.06 -22.42 -4.49
CA LYS A 72 12.14 -22.95 -3.66
C LYS A 72 11.64 -23.90 -2.57
N LYS A 73 10.33 -23.94 -2.30
CA LYS A 73 9.74 -24.81 -1.28
C LYS A 73 9.41 -26.16 -1.91
N LEU A 74 9.97 -27.23 -1.36
CA LEU A 74 9.62 -28.59 -1.70
C LEU A 74 8.64 -29.14 -0.65
N LEU A 75 7.57 -29.79 -1.12
CA LEU A 75 6.63 -30.52 -0.27
C LEU A 75 6.75 -32.00 -0.59
N ILE A 76 7.12 -32.80 0.41
CA ILE A 76 7.28 -34.24 0.29
C ILE A 76 6.18 -34.90 1.11
N PHE A 77 5.42 -35.79 0.47
CA PHE A 77 4.34 -36.54 1.10
C PHE A 77 4.73 -38.02 1.24
N GLY A 78 4.14 -38.72 2.20
CA GLY A 78 4.38 -40.16 2.41
C GLY A 78 5.72 -40.50 3.06
N VAL A 79 6.29 -39.57 3.83
CA VAL A 79 7.52 -39.78 4.60
C VAL A 79 7.18 -40.39 5.96
N SER A 80 7.87 -41.47 6.35
CA SER A 80 7.69 -42.12 7.66
C SER A 80 8.00 -41.19 8.82
N GLU A 81 7.29 -41.35 9.95
CA GLU A 81 7.42 -40.47 11.13
C GLU A 81 8.38 -40.99 12.21
N ASP A 82 9.52 -41.53 11.79
CA ASP A 82 10.45 -42.20 12.70
C ASP A 82 11.51 -41.26 13.31
N GLU A 83 11.52 -39.98 12.89
CA GLU A 83 12.54 -39.00 13.30
C GLU A 83 12.35 -38.49 14.74
N LYS A 84 13.43 -38.46 15.52
CA LYS A 84 13.39 -38.01 16.94
C LYS A 84 13.91 -36.58 17.09
N SER A 85 14.87 -36.20 16.26
CA SER A 85 15.51 -34.89 16.24
C SER A 85 15.31 -34.17 14.90
N TYR A 86 15.61 -32.87 14.89
CA TYR A 86 15.67 -32.08 13.66
C TYR A 86 16.74 -32.62 12.69
N TRP A 87 17.91 -33.02 13.21
CA TRP A 87 19.00 -33.56 12.40
C TRP A 87 18.60 -34.85 11.67
N ASP A 88 17.91 -35.76 12.37
CA ASP A 88 17.38 -37.00 11.79
C ASP A 88 16.40 -36.71 10.64
N LEU A 89 15.59 -35.65 10.78
CA LEU A 89 14.64 -35.22 9.74
C LEU A 89 15.38 -34.65 8.52
N GLU A 90 16.42 -33.86 8.75
CA GLU A 90 17.23 -33.28 7.69
C GLU A 90 17.97 -34.36 6.89
N GLU A 91 18.61 -35.32 7.59
CA GLU A 91 19.28 -36.46 6.98
C GLU A 91 18.31 -37.31 6.15
N MET A 92 17.12 -37.61 6.69
CA MET A 92 16.08 -38.35 5.96
C MET A 92 15.63 -37.62 4.68
N VAL A 93 15.49 -36.29 4.72
CA VAL A 93 15.11 -35.51 3.54
C VAL A 93 16.24 -35.47 2.51
N ILE A 94 17.49 -35.32 2.95
CA ILE A 94 18.67 -35.39 2.07
C ILE A 94 18.74 -36.75 1.38
N ASP A 95 18.52 -37.83 2.11
CA ASP A 95 18.49 -39.19 1.58
C ASP A 95 17.37 -39.38 0.55
N ILE A 96 16.18 -38.83 0.78
CA ILE A 96 15.08 -38.87 -0.19
C ILE A 96 15.46 -38.10 -1.46
N ILE A 97 16.04 -36.91 -1.33
CA ILE A 97 16.43 -36.09 -2.49
C ILE A 97 17.54 -36.80 -3.30
N ASN A 98 18.55 -37.34 -2.62
CA ASN A 98 19.67 -38.01 -3.29
C ASN A 98 19.26 -39.36 -3.91
N ASN A 99 18.42 -40.16 -3.24
CA ASN A 99 18.11 -41.52 -3.69
C ASN A 99 16.86 -41.61 -4.57
N VAL A 100 15.82 -40.82 -4.31
CA VAL A 100 14.55 -40.87 -5.04
C VAL A 100 14.54 -39.86 -6.18
N ILE A 101 14.92 -38.61 -5.89
CA ILE A 101 14.92 -37.53 -6.88
C ILE A 101 16.22 -37.55 -7.71
N ASN A 102 17.28 -38.19 -7.21
CA ASN A 102 18.58 -38.35 -7.87
C ASN A 102 19.26 -37.00 -8.18
N ILE A 103 19.13 -36.05 -7.26
CA ILE A 103 19.82 -34.76 -7.31
C ILE A 103 20.82 -34.71 -6.17
N LYS A 104 22.09 -34.40 -6.47
CA LYS A 104 23.12 -34.22 -5.44
C LYS A 104 22.75 -33.04 -4.55
N CYS A 105 22.41 -33.33 -3.30
CA CYS A 105 22.04 -32.37 -2.28
C CYS A 105 22.82 -32.65 -1.00
N ASP A 106 23.47 -31.62 -0.49
CA ASP A 106 24.15 -31.62 0.81
C ASP A 106 23.38 -30.71 1.78
N SER A 107 23.68 -30.79 3.09
CA SER A 107 23.05 -29.95 4.12
C SER A 107 23.15 -28.45 3.83
N ASN A 108 24.25 -27.99 3.23
CA ASN A 108 24.42 -26.59 2.81
C ASN A 108 23.43 -26.14 1.71
N GLY A 109 22.80 -27.08 1.00
CA GLY A 109 21.80 -26.80 -0.03
C GLY A 109 20.40 -26.60 0.52
N ILE A 110 20.19 -26.84 1.82
CA ILE A 110 18.87 -26.79 2.47
C ILE A 110 18.89 -25.67 3.51
N GLU A 111 17.97 -24.72 3.39
CA GLU A 111 17.86 -23.62 4.34
C GLU A 111 17.15 -24.04 5.63
N CYS A 112 16.06 -24.80 5.50
CA CYS A 112 15.34 -25.37 6.63
C CYS A 112 14.45 -26.54 6.19
N VAL A 113 14.27 -27.50 7.08
CA VAL A 113 13.31 -28.60 6.94
C VAL A 113 12.28 -28.49 8.07
N ARG A 114 11.00 -28.63 7.74
CA ARG A 114 9.95 -28.69 8.78
C ARG A 114 8.82 -29.61 8.36
N ARG A 115 8.26 -30.33 9.33
CA ARG A 115 7.00 -31.05 9.13
C ARG A 115 5.84 -30.06 9.08
N LEU A 116 4.87 -30.35 8.21
CA LEU A 116 3.60 -29.64 8.14
C LEU A 116 2.49 -30.58 8.64
N GLY A 117 1.81 -30.18 9.72
CA GLY A 117 0.78 -30.99 10.38
C GLY A 117 1.13 -31.30 11.84
N LYS A 118 0.15 -31.79 12.61
CA LYS A 118 0.38 -32.26 13.97
C LYS A 118 0.96 -33.68 13.91
N ARG A 119 2.03 -33.94 14.66
CA ARG A 119 2.32 -35.32 15.11
C ARG A 119 1.06 -35.79 15.82
N GLU A 120 0.46 -36.89 15.38
CA GLU A 120 -0.62 -37.51 16.14
C GLU A 120 -0.04 -38.03 17.46
N LYS A 121 0.01 -37.16 18.46
CA LYS A 121 -0.03 -37.46 19.89
C LYS A 121 -0.18 -36.16 20.67
N LYS A 122 -1.36 -36.02 21.28
CA LYS A 122 -1.59 -35.16 22.44
C LYS A 122 -0.48 -35.41 23.47
N SER A 123 0.29 -34.36 23.74
CA SER A 123 0.78 -34.01 25.06
C SER A 123 1.37 -32.60 24.98
N ASP A 124 0.57 -31.59 25.35
CA ASP A 124 1.14 -30.53 26.19
C ASP A 124 1.65 -31.24 27.47
N PRO A 125 2.85 -30.92 27.99
CA PRO A 125 3.18 -29.55 28.39
C PRO A 125 4.65 -29.10 28.22
N SER A 126 4.84 -27.76 28.26
CA SER A 126 5.99 -26.96 28.78
C SER A 126 7.38 -27.20 28.16
N LEU A 127 8.17 -26.20 27.78
CA LEU A 127 8.39 -24.82 28.27
C LEU A 127 8.64 -23.86 27.09
#